data_AF-A0A519NG19-F1
#
_entry.id   AF-A0A519NG19-F1
#
_cell.length_a   1.000
_cell.length_b   1.000
_cell.length_c   1.000
_cell.angle_alpha   90.00
_cell.angle_beta   90.00
_cell.angle_gamma   90.00
#
_symmetry.space_group_name_H-M   'P 1'
#
loop_
_entity.id
_entity.type
_entity.pdbx_description
1 polymer ?
#
loop_
_entity_poly.entity_id
_entity_poly.type
_entity_poly.pdbx_seq_one_letter_code
_entity_poly.pdbx_strand_id
1 'polypeptide(L)'
;MNPELENLVDIALIDGYISDKEKEVLRRKAANLGFDLDELEMILEGKLYKQNQSRRPKVNKCPSCGEIVNGFSKVCPSCKYILTTKIVGRDDEPDNEDEEDQDEEDSVPERKNETLEDSFYELELSVHELKQTPKLPSTKVTNAVFKIVLTAGLYIIYKKLFKKENVFDRYQDVNARYLSLTEMQSQSLLRKYGEDERIKSGINRILADRDAVMNKRRSLDRVFGITLLAVLLIIIYIFPKNYTRAERPTKPETALEKTERLIGEKKISEARGAAVTIDDIATKDALLLTISDMAVDSLVSAGNYDEALRIVNLRSTDGTTLEEERRSKLDKIITLQVTELIEKKEYKAAREKAEYASTLVSYNLMDKIKLAQKLNK
;
A
#
# COMPACT_ATOMS: atom_id res chain seq x y z
N MET A 1 -25.68 -17.77 5.74
CA MET A 1 -25.32 -16.68 4.81
C MET A 1 -25.05 -17.29 3.44
N ASN A 2 -25.28 -16.57 2.34
CA ASN A 2 -24.89 -17.08 1.02
C ASN A 2 -23.35 -17.13 0.93
N PRO A 3 -22.74 -18.23 0.44
CA PRO A 3 -21.28 -18.40 0.42
C PRO A 3 -20.54 -17.34 -0.40
N GLU A 4 -21.17 -16.76 -1.43
CA GLU A 4 -20.56 -15.66 -2.20
C GLU A 4 -20.46 -14.38 -1.38
N LEU A 5 -21.50 -14.06 -0.60
CA LEU A 5 -21.52 -12.87 0.24
C LEU A 5 -20.57 -13.01 1.41
N GLU A 6 -20.48 -14.20 1.99
CA GLU A 6 -19.55 -14.51 3.09
C GLU A 6 -18.08 -14.36 2.67
N ASN A 7 -17.71 -14.89 1.49
CA ASN A 7 -16.37 -14.71 0.93
C ASN A 7 -16.02 -13.23 0.69
N LEU A 8 -16.98 -12.43 0.21
CA LEU A 8 -16.78 -10.99 0.02
C LEU A 8 -16.56 -10.26 1.33
N VAL A 9 -17.30 -10.65 2.38
CA VAL A 9 -17.13 -10.10 3.73
C VAL A 9 -15.74 -10.46 4.28
N ASP A 10 -15.29 -11.70 4.11
CA ASP A 10 -13.98 -12.13 4.61
C ASP A 10 -12.83 -11.42 3.88
N ILE A 11 -12.94 -11.21 2.57
CA ILE A 11 -11.96 -10.43 1.79
C ILE A 11 -11.92 -8.97 2.27
N ALA A 12 -13.08 -8.33 2.47
CA ALA A 12 -13.16 -6.94 2.94
C ALA A 12 -12.61 -6.78 4.37
N LEU A 13 -12.59 -7.86 5.16
CA LEU A 13 -12.09 -7.86 6.53
C LEU A 13 -10.60 -8.16 6.66
N ILE A 14 -9.89 -8.59 5.61
CA ILE A 14 -8.46 -8.97 5.70
C ILE A 14 -7.63 -7.85 6.38
N ASP A 15 -7.93 -6.61 6.02
CA ASP A 15 -7.18 -5.43 6.43
C ASP A 15 -7.55 -5.00 7.87
N GLY A 16 -8.66 -5.50 8.40
CA GLY A 16 -9.21 -5.17 9.72
C GLY A 16 -10.00 -3.87 9.78
N TYR A 17 -10.33 -3.30 8.62
CA TYR A 17 -11.19 -2.12 8.47
C TYR A 17 -11.98 -2.25 7.16
N ILE A 18 -13.25 -1.87 7.18
CA ILE A 18 -14.12 -1.85 6.00
C ILE A 18 -14.37 -0.39 5.62
N SER A 19 -14.02 0.00 4.40
CA SER A 19 -14.29 1.34 3.88
C SER A 19 -15.76 1.53 3.50
N ASP A 20 -16.21 2.78 3.45
CA ASP A 20 -17.59 3.12 3.04
C ASP A 20 -17.94 2.56 1.64
N LYS A 21 -16.95 2.49 0.74
CA LYS A 21 -17.12 1.93 -0.61
C LYS A 21 -17.33 0.42 -0.58
N GLU A 22 -16.61 -0.30 0.27
CA GLU A 22 -16.77 -1.75 0.45
C GLU A 22 -18.10 -2.07 1.12
N LYS A 23 -18.50 -1.28 2.14
CA LYS A 23 -19.82 -1.39 2.77
C LYS A 23 -20.95 -1.22 1.75
N GLU A 24 -20.82 -0.27 0.83
CA GLU A 24 -21.80 -0.06 -0.25
C GLU A 24 -21.87 -1.22 -1.26
N VAL A 25 -20.73 -1.83 -1.59
CA VAL A 25 -20.69 -3.02 -2.46
C VAL A 25 -21.36 -4.22 -1.77
N LEU A 26 -21.09 -4.41 -0.48
CA LEU A 26 -21.68 -5.48 0.32
C LEU A 26 -23.20 -5.32 0.47
N ARG A 27 -23.68 -4.11 0.76
CA ARG A 27 -25.12 -3.80 0.82
C ARG A 27 -25.83 -4.10 -0.50
N ARG A 28 -25.24 -3.67 -1.63
CA ARG A 28 -25.81 -3.93 -2.96
C ARG A 28 -25.87 -5.42 -3.29
N LYS A 29 -24.80 -6.17 -2.98
CA LYS A 29 -24.76 -7.62 -3.21
C LYS A 29 -25.73 -8.36 -2.29
N ALA A 30 -25.85 -7.95 -1.02
CA ALA A 30 -26.82 -8.48 -0.08
C ALA A 30 -28.26 -8.24 -0.52
N ALA A 31 -28.60 -7.02 -0.93
CA ALA A 31 -29.92 -6.67 -1.46
C ALA A 31 -30.28 -7.50 -2.70
N ASN A 32 -29.33 -7.69 -3.63
CA ASN A 32 -29.54 -8.52 -4.81
C ASN A 32 -29.76 -10.02 -4.50
N LEU A 33 -29.29 -10.47 -3.34
CA LEU A 33 -29.48 -11.83 -2.84
C LEU A 33 -30.70 -11.95 -1.92
N GLY A 34 -31.47 -10.87 -1.72
CA GLY A 34 -32.62 -10.82 -0.83
C GLY A 34 -32.25 -10.89 0.65
N PHE A 35 -31.02 -10.54 1.01
CA PHE A 35 -30.54 -10.52 2.39
C PHE A 35 -30.86 -9.18 3.05
N ASP A 36 -31.28 -9.22 4.32
CA ASP A 36 -31.64 -8.01 5.05
C ASP A 36 -30.41 -7.14 5.34
N LEU A 37 -30.58 -5.82 5.18
CA LEU A 37 -29.47 -4.88 5.31
C LEU A 37 -29.07 -4.68 6.78
N ASP A 38 -30.03 -4.71 7.70
CA ASP A 38 -29.76 -4.55 9.13
C ASP A 38 -29.04 -5.78 9.69
N GLU A 39 -29.44 -6.99 9.26
CA GLU A 39 -28.71 -8.22 9.57
C GLU A 39 -27.27 -8.21 9.05
N LEU A 40 -27.03 -7.70 7.84
CA LEU A 40 -25.68 -7.58 7.28
C LEU A 40 -24.81 -6.67 8.14
N GLU A 41 -25.34 -5.52 8.56
CA GLU A 41 -24.58 -4.57 9.38
C GLU A 41 -24.21 -5.15 10.74
N MET A 42 -25.15 -5.85 11.39
CA MET A 42 -24.88 -6.56 12.63
C MET A 42 -23.78 -7.63 12.46
N ILE A 43 -23.77 -8.37 11.35
CA ILE A 43 -22.72 -9.38 11.05
C ILE A 43 -21.36 -8.71 10.81
N LEU A 44 -21.32 -7.61 10.06
CA LEU A 44 -20.07 -6.87 9.79
C LEU A 44 -19.46 -6.33 11.08
N GLU A 45 -20.27 -5.72 11.95
CA GLU A 45 -19.83 -5.22 13.26
C GLU A 45 -19.34 -6.36 14.16
N GLY A 46 -20.07 -7.48 14.21
CA GLY A 46 -19.68 -8.66 14.97
C GLY A 46 -18.35 -9.27 14.52
N LYS A 47 -18.13 -9.38 13.20
CA LYS A 47 -16.85 -9.88 12.65
C LYS A 47 -15.70 -8.90 12.90
N LEU A 48 -15.91 -7.59 12.71
CA LEU A 48 -14.93 -6.55 13.04
C LEU A 48 -14.54 -6.58 14.53
N TYR A 49 -15.52 -6.78 15.42
CA TYR A 49 -15.25 -6.88 16.84
C TYR A 49 -14.37 -8.10 17.19
N LYS A 50 -14.72 -9.29 16.68
CA LYS A 50 -13.92 -10.52 16.88
C LYS A 50 -12.48 -10.38 16.37
N GLN A 51 -12.32 -9.77 15.20
CA GLN A 51 -11.01 -9.55 14.61
C GLN A 51 -10.17 -8.51 15.38
N ASN A 52 -10.81 -7.47 15.92
CA ASN A 52 -10.12 -6.50 16.75
C ASN A 52 -9.81 -7.05 18.15
N GLN A 53 -10.62 -7.97 18.68
CA GLN A 53 -10.36 -8.66 19.94
C GLN A 53 -9.13 -9.55 19.85
N SER A 54 -8.94 -10.30 18.75
CA SER A 54 -7.75 -11.14 18.56
C SER A 54 -6.45 -10.35 18.33
N ARG A 55 -6.55 -9.08 17.88
CA ARG A 55 -5.41 -8.16 17.70
C ARG A 55 -5.05 -7.34 18.94
N ARG A 56 -5.85 -7.36 20.02
CA ARG A 56 -5.47 -6.69 21.28
C ARG A 56 -4.26 -7.43 21.88
N PRO A 57 -3.20 -6.71 22.32
CA PRO A 57 -2.07 -7.34 22.96
C PRO A 57 -2.57 -8.09 24.20
N LYS A 58 -2.36 -9.41 24.23
CA LYS A 58 -2.65 -10.22 25.43
C LYS A 58 -1.81 -9.67 26.57
N VAL A 59 -2.47 -9.06 27.55
CA VAL A 59 -1.82 -8.46 28.71
C VAL A 59 -1.42 -9.60 29.63
N ASN A 60 -0.11 -9.85 29.75
CA ASN A 60 0.40 -10.87 30.66
C ASN A 60 0.20 -10.38 32.10
N LYS A 61 -0.55 -11.14 32.90
CA LYS A 61 -0.71 -10.89 34.34
C LYS A 61 0.15 -11.88 35.12
N CYS A 62 0.71 -11.44 36.24
CA CYS A 62 1.48 -12.31 37.11
C CYS A 62 0.53 -13.30 37.81
N PRO A 63 0.79 -14.62 37.75
CA PRO A 63 -0.07 -15.61 38.40
C PRO A 63 -0.03 -15.56 39.93
N SER A 64 1.02 -14.97 40.52
CA SER A 64 1.15 -14.89 41.99
C SER A 64 0.50 -13.65 42.61
N CYS A 65 0.35 -12.55 41.87
CA CYS A 65 -0.17 -11.29 42.44
C CYS A 65 -1.15 -10.52 41.53
N GLY A 66 -1.42 -11.02 40.32
CA GLY A 66 -2.38 -10.41 39.38
C GLY A 66 -1.88 -9.18 38.62
N GLU A 67 -0.66 -8.70 38.89
CA GLU A 67 -0.15 -7.46 38.30
C GLU A 67 0.28 -7.62 36.84
N ILE A 68 0.09 -6.57 36.04
CA ILE A 68 0.43 -6.56 34.62
C ILE A 68 1.95 -6.55 34.47
N VAL A 69 2.48 -7.61 33.86
CA VAL A 69 3.92 -7.80 33.62
C VAL A 69 4.23 -7.54 32.15
N ASN A 70 5.24 -6.72 31.91
CA ASN A 70 5.75 -6.46 30.57
C ASN A 70 6.34 -7.77 30.00
N GLY A 71 5.97 -8.15 28.78
CA GLY A 71 6.25 -9.48 28.20
C GLY A 71 7.74 -9.87 28.08
N PHE A 72 8.65 -8.93 28.35
CA PHE A 72 10.09 -9.15 28.33
C PHE A 72 10.72 -9.40 29.71
N SER A 73 9.99 -9.19 30.82
CA SER A 73 10.51 -9.42 32.17
C SER A 73 10.25 -10.85 32.62
N LYS A 74 11.31 -11.59 32.98
CA LYS A 74 11.20 -12.93 33.58
C LYS A 74 10.80 -12.88 35.06
N VAL A 75 10.73 -11.69 35.66
CA VAL A 75 10.44 -11.50 37.09
C VAL A 75 9.36 -10.43 37.26
N CYS A 76 8.33 -10.72 38.03
CA CYS A 76 7.30 -9.74 38.36
C CYS A 76 7.89 -8.62 39.25
N PRO A 77 7.69 -7.33 38.93
CA PRO A 77 8.27 -6.23 39.69
C PRO A 77 7.75 -6.13 41.14
N SER A 78 6.52 -6.58 41.39
CA SER A 78 5.88 -6.38 42.70
C SER A 78 6.04 -7.56 43.64
N CYS A 79 5.90 -8.80 43.16
CA CYS A 79 6.02 -10.00 44.01
C CYS A 79 7.28 -10.82 43.77
N LYS A 80 8.14 -10.42 42.82
CA LYS A 80 9.38 -11.12 42.44
C LYS A 80 9.20 -12.57 41.95
N TYR A 81 7.98 -12.95 41.59
CA TYR A 81 7.68 -14.26 41.00
C TYR A 81 8.39 -14.43 39.65
N ILE A 82 9.04 -15.58 39.45
CA ILE A 82 9.78 -15.91 38.23
C ILE A 82 8.83 -16.54 37.21
N LEU A 83 8.58 -15.84 36.11
CA LEU A 83 7.76 -16.30 35.01
C LEU A 83 8.57 -17.30 34.16
N THR A 84 8.49 -18.59 34.49
CA THR A 84 9.04 -19.66 33.64
C THR A 84 8.15 -19.82 32.42
N THR A 85 8.67 -19.52 31.23
CA THR A 85 8.00 -19.73 29.95
C THR A 85 7.83 -21.23 29.67
N LYS A 86 6.84 -21.86 30.30
CA LYS A 86 6.10 -22.93 29.64
C LYS A 86 5.12 -22.21 28.73
N ILE A 87 5.28 -22.35 27.43
CA ILE A 87 4.21 -22.05 26.48
C ILE A 87 3.14 -23.10 26.79
N VAL A 88 2.28 -22.78 27.75
CA VAL A 88 1.03 -23.50 27.93
C VAL A 88 0.14 -22.94 26.83
N GLY A 89 0.04 -23.68 25.73
CA GLY A 89 -1.21 -23.68 24.98
C GLY A 89 -2.27 -24.11 25.98
N ARG A 90 -3.09 -23.17 26.42
CA ARG A 90 -4.27 -23.45 27.21
C ARG A 90 -5.42 -23.28 26.25
N ASP A 91 -5.87 -24.42 25.76
CA ASP A 91 -7.19 -24.57 25.17
C ASP A 91 -8.18 -24.30 26.29
N ASP A 92 -8.91 -23.19 26.18
CA ASP A 92 -10.10 -22.95 26.99
C ASP A 92 -11.25 -23.66 26.26
N GLU A 93 -11.39 -24.96 26.52
CA GLU A 93 -12.60 -25.74 26.23
C GLU A 93 -13.32 -25.96 27.58
N PRO A 94 -14.63 -25.69 27.68
CA PRO A 94 -15.32 -25.64 28.97
C PRO A 94 -15.58 -27.04 29.51
N ASP A 95 -15.49 -27.13 30.83
CA ASP A 95 -15.76 -28.27 31.69
C ASP A 95 -17.01 -29.05 31.28
N ASN A 96 -16.84 -30.34 31.00
CA ASN A 96 -17.85 -31.35 31.26
C ASN A 96 -17.17 -32.50 32.01
N GLU A 97 -17.53 -32.59 33.28
CA GLU A 97 -17.42 -33.76 34.13
C GLU A 97 -18.11 -34.93 33.42
N ASP A 98 -17.42 -36.06 33.27
CA ASP A 98 -17.93 -37.38 33.66
C ASP A 98 -16.87 -38.46 33.40
N GLU A 99 -16.80 -39.35 34.39
CA GLU A 99 -15.91 -40.48 34.57
C GLU A 99 -16.00 -41.51 33.44
N GLU A 100 -14.88 -42.18 33.10
CA GLU A 100 -14.74 -43.63 33.26
C GLU A 100 -13.40 -44.13 32.67
N ASP A 101 -12.74 -44.96 33.47
CA ASP A 101 -11.49 -45.66 33.18
C ASP A 101 -11.61 -46.62 31.99
N GLN A 102 -10.61 -46.61 31.10
CA GLN A 102 -10.22 -47.79 30.35
C GLN A 102 -8.80 -47.68 29.82
N ASP A 103 -7.97 -48.60 30.30
CA ASP A 103 -6.62 -48.90 29.81
C ASP A 103 -6.70 -49.41 28.36
N GLU A 104 -6.19 -48.64 27.40
CA GLU A 104 -5.93 -49.13 26.04
C GLU A 104 -4.42 -49.21 25.77
N GLU A 105 -4.00 -50.43 25.46
CA GLU A 105 -2.64 -50.88 25.18
C GLU A 105 -1.99 -50.13 24.01
N ASP A 106 -0.69 -49.85 24.18
CA ASP A 106 0.25 -49.42 23.17
C ASP A 106 0.24 -50.32 21.92
N SER A 107 -0.43 -49.88 20.85
CA SER A 107 -0.14 -50.35 19.49
C SER A 107 0.70 -49.31 18.75
N VAL A 108 2.02 -49.55 18.74
CA VAL A 108 2.99 -48.86 17.88
C VAL A 108 2.58 -49.07 16.41
N PRO A 109 2.41 -48.02 15.58
CA PRO A 109 2.08 -48.22 14.18
C PRO A 109 3.26 -48.85 13.45
N GLU A 110 3.06 -50.07 12.95
CA GLU A 110 3.99 -50.76 12.04
C GLU A 110 4.30 -49.86 10.84
N ARG A 111 5.57 -49.47 10.70
CA ARG A 111 6.05 -48.78 9.51
C ARG A 111 6.02 -49.76 8.35
N LYS A 112 5.24 -49.43 7.31
CA LYS A 112 5.26 -50.11 6.02
C LYS A 112 6.71 -50.27 5.54
N ASN A 113 7.01 -51.47 5.06
CA ASN A 113 8.31 -51.89 4.56
C ASN A 113 8.61 -51.09 3.29
N GLU A 114 9.22 -49.91 3.44
CA GLU A 114 9.66 -49.07 2.33
C GLU A 114 10.61 -49.87 1.44
N THR A 115 10.22 -50.05 0.18
CA THR A 115 11.05 -50.74 -0.80
C THR A 115 12.22 -49.84 -1.21
N LEU A 116 13.30 -50.43 -1.73
CA LEU A 116 14.48 -49.66 -2.17
C LEU A 116 14.09 -48.61 -3.22
N GLU A 117 13.15 -48.94 -4.12
CA GLU A 117 12.61 -48.01 -5.11
C GLU A 117 11.88 -46.83 -4.47
N ASP A 118 11.10 -47.05 -3.41
CA ASP A 118 10.42 -45.96 -2.68
C ASP A 118 11.45 -44.98 -2.09
N SER A 119 12.55 -45.50 -1.53
CA SER A 119 13.60 -44.65 -0.94
C SER A 119 14.39 -43.85 -1.98
N PHE A 120 14.58 -44.39 -3.19
CA PHE A 120 15.19 -43.64 -4.30
C PHE A 120 14.24 -42.58 -4.86
N TYR A 121 12.95 -42.89 -4.94
CA TYR A 121 11.92 -41.97 -5.41
C TYR A 121 11.78 -40.74 -4.48
N GLU A 122 11.78 -40.95 -3.15
CA GLU A 122 11.76 -39.82 -2.20
C GLU A 122 13.01 -38.94 -2.28
N LEU A 123 14.18 -39.56 -2.49
CA LEU A 123 15.44 -38.85 -2.65
C LEU A 123 15.43 -37.99 -3.93
N GLU A 124 14.95 -38.54 -5.04
CA GLU A 124 14.79 -37.80 -6.30
C GLU A 124 13.76 -36.67 -6.17
N LEU A 125 12.65 -36.90 -5.46
CA LEU A 125 11.60 -35.91 -5.23
C LEU A 125 12.14 -34.71 -4.44
N SER A 126 12.92 -34.93 -3.38
CA SER A 126 13.52 -33.84 -2.59
C SER A 126 14.50 -32.98 -3.42
N VAL A 127 15.26 -33.61 -4.32
CA VAL A 127 16.18 -32.91 -5.25
C VAL A 127 15.40 -32.15 -6.33
N HIS A 128 14.27 -32.70 -6.76
CA HIS A 128 13.39 -32.07 -7.75
C HIS A 128 12.67 -30.85 -7.16
N GLU A 129 12.16 -30.92 -5.93
CA GLU A 129 11.58 -29.77 -5.22
C GLU A 129 12.60 -28.65 -5.02
N LEU A 130 13.85 -29.00 -4.70
CA LEU A 130 14.96 -28.03 -4.65
C LEU A 130 15.21 -27.36 -6.02
N LYS A 131 14.97 -28.04 -7.14
CA LYS A 131 15.09 -27.47 -8.50
C LYS A 131 13.89 -26.57 -8.86
N GLN A 132 12.70 -26.84 -8.33
CA GLN A 132 11.46 -26.18 -8.71
C GLN A 132 11.13 -24.89 -7.93
N THR A 133 11.88 -24.54 -6.88
CA THR A 133 11.69 -23.25 -6.20
C THR A 133 11.80 -22.08 -7.21
N PRO A 134 10.75 -21.27 -7.40
CA PRO A 134 10.61 -20.42 -8.58
C PRO A 134 11.60 -19.24 -8.60
N LYS A 135 12.17 -18.97 -9.77
CA LYS A 135 12.84 -17.70 -10.09
C LYS A 135 11.75 -16.67 -10.42
N LEU A 136 11.71 -15.55 -9.70
CA LEU A 136 10.73 -14.49 -9.96
C LEU A 136 10.93 -13.85 -11.35
N PRO A 137 9.84 -13.54 -12.09
CA PRO A 137 9.90 -12.85 -13.36
C PRO A 137 10.13 -11.34 -13.17
N SER A 138 10.98 -10.77 -14.02
CA SER A 138 11.72 -9.53 -13.77
C SER A 138 11.09 -8.22 -14.26
N THR A 139 9.83 -8.16 -14.71
CA THR A 139 9.43 -7.06 -15.61
C THR A 139 8.23 -6.18 -15.24
N LYS A 140 7.66 -6.25 -14.02
CA LYS A 140 6.63 -5.26 -13.59
C LYS A 140 6.83 -4.67 -12.19
N VAL A 141 8.07 -4.68 -11.70
CA VAL A 141 8.39 -4.25 -10.34
C VAL A 141 9.57 -3.27 -10.37
N THR A 142 9.47 -2.13 -11.04
CA THR A 142 10.59 -1.16 -11.07
C THR A 142 10.34 0.05 -10.18
N ASN A 143 9.14 0.63 -10.18
CA ASN A 143 8.85 1.79 -9.34
C ASN A 143 8.55 1.45 -7.87
N ALA A 144 7.85 0.34 -7.60
CA ALA A 144 7.65 -0.15 -6.22
C ALA A 144 8.95 -0.71 -5.64
N VAL A 145 9.77 -1.39 -6.45
CA VAL A 145 11.10 -1.88 -6.05
C VAL A 145 12.07 -0.75 -5.82
N PHE A 146 12.01 0.40 -6.51
CA PHE A 146 12.92 1.48 -6.18
C PHE A 146 12.68 2.01 -4.76
N LYS A 147 11.41 2.22 -4.38
CA LYS A 147 11.06 2.64 -3.01
C LYS A 147 11.34 1.54 -1.98
N ILE A 148 11.02 0.29 -2.29
CA ILE A 148 11.30 -0.87 -1.43
C ILE A 148 12.80 -1.13 -1.34
N VAL A 149 13.60 -0.94 -2.39
CA VAL A 149 15.07 -1.09 -2.36
C VAL A 149 15.72 0.09 -1.65
N LEU A 150 15.13 1.28 -1.66
CA LEU A 150 15.67 2.40 -0.91
C LEU A 150 15.37 2.24 0.60
N THR A 151 14.13 1.90 0.97
CA THR A 151 13.75 1.71 2.38
C THR A 151 14.22 0.35 2.93
N ALA A 152 13.98 -0.74 2.22
CA ALA A 152 14.47 -2.07 2.60
C ALA A 152 15.97 -2.21 2.34
N GLY A 153 16.58 -1.55 1.37
CA GLY A 153 18.04 -1.56 1.20
C GLY A 153 18.76 -0.82 2.32
N LEU A 154 18.27 0.34 2.76
CA LEU A 154 18.76 1.00 3.98
C LEU A 154 18.55 0.11 5.22
N TYR A 155 17.41 -0.58 5.31
CA TYR A 155 17.13 -1.53 6.39
C TYR A 155 18.03 -2.77 6.35
N ILE A 156 18.33 -3.31 5.16
CA ILE A 156 19.23 -4.46 4.94
C ILE A 156 20.67 -4.05 5.29
N ILE A 157 21.10 -2.86 4.89
CA ILE A 157 22.41 -2.29 5.25
C ILE A 157 22.49 -2.10 6.77
N TYR A 158 21.47 -1.51 7.40
CA TYR A 158 21.38 -1.35 8.85
C TYR A 158 21.48 -2.70 9.57
N LYS A 159 20.69 -3.69 9.13
CA LYS A 159 20.64 -5.02 9.74
C LYS A 159 21.93 -5.82 9.55
N LYS A 160 22.60 -5.70 8.40
CA LYS A 160 23.86 -6.39 8.10
C LYS A 160 25.08 -5.73 8.75
N LEU A 161 25.19 -4.39 8.73
CA LEU A 161 26.33 -3.67 9.29
C LEU A 161 26.25 -3.53 10.81
N PHE A 162 25.06 -3.25 11.36
CA PHE A 162 24.93 -2.96 12.79
C PHE A 162 24.48 -4.16 13.62
N LYS A 163 23.61 -5.05 13.07
CA LYS A 163 23.15 -6.26 13.78
C LYS A 163 23.90 -7.55 13.41
N LYS A 164 24.77 -7.53 12.39
CA LYS A 164 25.48 -8.72 11.86
C LYS A 164 24.56 -9.91 11.55
N GLU A 165 23.28 -9.68 11.25
CA GLU A 165 22.34 -10.73 10.86
C GLU A 165 22.43 -10.97 9.35
N ASN A 166 22.47 -12.24 8.91
CA ASN A 166 22.50 -12.60 7.50
C ASN A 166 21.11 -12.43 6.87
N VAL A 167 20.89 -11.30 6.20
CA VAL A 167 19.55 -10.90 5.73
C VAL A 167 19.05 -11.70 4.51
N PHE A 168 19.91 -12.49 3.86
CA PHE A 168 19.55 -13.31 2.69
C PHE A 168 19.27 -14.78 3.03
N ASP A 169 19.30 -15.14 4.31
CA ASP A 169 19.16 -16.52 4.78
C ASP A 169 17.69 -16.95 4.96
N ARG A 170 16.74 -16.35 4.24
CA ARG A 170 15.32 -16.80 4.26
C ARG A 170 15.17 -18.26 3.83
N TYR A 171 16.14 -18.78 3.08
CA TYR A 171 16.21 -20.20 2.70
C TYR A 171 17.31 -20.98 3.42
N GLN A 172 18.05 -20.39 4.37
CA GLN A 172 19.09 -21.13 5.07
C GLN A 172 18.49 -22.22 5.94
N ASP A 173 17.43 -21.93 6.68
CA ASP A 173 16.74 -22.93 7.50
C ASP A 173 16.11 -24.03 6.64
N VAL A 174 15.51 -23.65 5.52
CA VAL A 174 14.90 -24.59 4.56
C VAL A 174 15.96 -25.46 3.89
N ASN A 175 17.03 -24.85 3.36
CA ASN A 175 18.14 -25.57 2.75
C ASN A 175 18.89 -26.43 3.78
N ALA A 176 19.08 -25.96 5.01
CA ALA A 176 19.72 -26.72 6.07
C ALA A 176 18.89 -27.96 6.45
N ARG A 177 17.56 -27.84 6.49
CA ARG A 177 16.65 -28.95 6.72
C ARG A 177 16.71 -29.99 5.60
N TYR A 178 16.71 -29.56 4.33
CA TYR A 178 16.82 -30.49 3.21
C TYR A 178 18.21 -31.12 3.10
N LEU A 179 19.28 -30.36 3.40
CA LEU A 179 20.64 -30.87 3.45
C LEU A 179 20.80 -31.95 4.53
N SER A 180 20.30 -31.69 5.74
CA SER A 180 20.37 -32.65 6.84
C SER A 180 19.54 -33.90 6.55
N LEU A 181 18.34 -33.75 5.96
CA LEU A 181 17.52 -34.89 5.55
C LEU A 181 18.21 -35.75 4.48
N THR A 182 18.77 -35.11 3.45
CA THR A 182 19.52 -35.81 2.37
C THR A 182 20.74 -36.53 2.94
N GLU A 183 21.45 -35.92 3.89
CA GLU A 183 22.61 -36.50 4.54
C GLU A 183 22.23 -37.70 5.42
N MET A 184 21.13 -37.60 6.17
CA MET A 184 20.61 -38.71 6.96
C MET A 184 20.14 -39.88 6.09
N GLN A 185 19.39 -39.60 5.01
CA GLN A 185 18.91 -40.63 4.07
C GLN A 185 20.07 -41.32 3.34
N SER A 186 21.05 -40.56 2.85
CA SER A 186 22.24 -41.13 2.19
C SER A 186 23.09 -41.97 3.14
N GLN A 187 23.29 -41.54 4.40
CA GLN A 187 23.99 -42.35 5.40
C GLN A 187 23.23 -43.63 5.77
N SER A 188 21.90 -43.57 5.87
CA SER A 188 21.06 -44.74 6.11
C SER A 188 21.17 -45.77 4.98
N LEU A 189 21.12 -45.30 3.72
CA LEU A 189 21.27 -46.15 2.53
C LEU A 189 22.67 -46.75 2.43
N LEU A 190 23.72 -45.97 2.72
CA LEU A 190 25.10 -46.47 2.77
C LEU A 190 25.33 -47.51 3.87
N ARG A 191 24.63 -47.41 5.02
CA ARG A 191 24.72 -48.43 6.07
C ARG A 191 23.99 -49.73 5.71
N LYS A 192 22.85 -49.63 5.03
CA LYS A 192 22.03 -50.80 4.67
C LYS A 192 22.52 -51.53 3.43
N TYR A 193 23.07 -50.80 2.46
CA TYR A 193 23.39 -51.34 1.12
C TYR A 193 24.81 -50.99 0.65
N GLY A 194 25.69 -50.55 1.56
CA GLY A 194 27.02 -50.02 1.22
C GLY A 194 28.01 -51.00 0.61
N GLU A 195 27.71 -52.30 0.64
CA GLU A 195 28.52 -53.35 0.00
C GLU A 195 28.26 -53.43 -1.52
N ASP A 196 27.13 -52.94 -2.01
CA ASP A 196 26.83 -52.91 -3.45
C ASP A 196 27.47 -51.68 -4.12
N GLU A 197 28.43 -51.95 -5.01
CA GLU A 197 29.18 -50.94 -5.75
C GLU A 197 28.28 -50.08 -6.64
N ARG A 198 27.20 -50.63 -7.20
CA ARG A 198 26.26 -49.89 -8.06
C ARG A 198 25.48 -48.87 -7.24
N ILE A 199 24.96 -49.27 -6.08
CA ILE A 199 24.20 -48.41 -5.17
C ILE A 199 25.10 -47.28 -4.64
N LYS A 200 26.33 -47.62 -4.24
CA LYS A 200 27.32 -46.65 -3.78
C LYS A 200 27.65 -45.59 -4.85
N SER A 201 27.81 -46.01 -6.10
CA SER A 201 28.06 -45.08 -7.22
C SER A 201 26.87 -44.15 -7.49
N GLY A 202 25.63 -44.65 -7.37
CA GLY A 202 24.41 -43.87 -7.49
C GLY A 202 24.27 -42.80 -6.40
N ILE A 203 24.49 -43.17 -5.14
CA ILE A 203 24.46 -42.24 -4.01
C ILE A 203 25.51 -41.14 -4.18
N ASN A 204 26.74 -41.50 -4.55
CA ASN A 204 27.82 -40.52 -4.77
C ASN A 204 27.50 -39.54 -5.90
N ARG A 205 26.84 -40.00 -6.96
CA ARG A 205 26.39 -39.11 -8.05
C ARG A 205 25.34 -38.11 -7.57
N ILE A 206 24.37 -38.55 -6.76
CA ILE A 206 23.32 -37.68 -6.20
C ILE A 206 23.94 -36.63 -5.25
N LEU A 207 24.89 -37.04 -4.40
CA LEU A 207 25.62 -36.12 -3.51
C LEU A 207 26.45 -35.10 -4.30
N ALA A 208 27.09 -35.52 -5.40
CA ALA A 208 27.84 -34.62 -6.29
C ALA A 208 26.91 -33.60 -6.98
N ASP A 209 25.74 -34.03 -7.45
CA ASP A 209 24.74 -33.14 -8.06
C ASP A 209 24.22 -32.10 -7.04
N ARG A 210 23.95 -32.53 -5.81
CA ARG A 210 23.58 -31.64 -4.69
C ARG A 210 24.65 -30.57 -4.44
N ASP A 211 25.92 -30.98 -4.35
CA ASP A 211 27.03 -30.07 -4.08
C ASP A 211 27.26 -29.09 -5.25
N ALA A 212 27.05 -29.53 -6.49
CA ALA A 212 27.09 -28.67 -7.66
C ALA A 212 25.99 -27.58 -7.62
N VAL A 213 24.76 -27.94 -7.21
CA VAL A 213 23.66 -26.98 -7.04
C VAL A 213 23.97 -25.96 -5.94
N MET A 214 24.50 -26.43 -4.80
CA MET A 214 24.87 -25.54 -3.68
C MET A 214 25.99 -24.57 -4.05
N ASN A 215 27.02 -25.04 -4.77
CA ASN A 215 28.11 -24.18 -5.23
C ASN A 215 27.63 -23.13 -6.25
N LYS A 216 26.69 -23.48 -7.12
CA LYS A 216 26.07 -22.54 -8.07
C LYS A 216 25.23 -21.46 -7.38
N ARG A 217 24.53 -21.80 -6.30
CA ARG A 217 23.78 -20.82 -5.49
C ARG A 217 24.73 -19.86 -4.76
N ARG A 218 25.80 -20.38 -4.13
CA ARG A 218 26.81 -19.56 -3.44
C ARG A 218 27.56 -18.60 -4.35
N SER A 219 27.76 -18.93 -5.63
CA SER A 219 28.40 -18.01 -6.58
C SER A 219 27.44 -16.89 -7.01
N LEU A 220 26.16 -17.20 -7.23
CA LEU A 220 25.12 -16.21 -7.53
C LEU A 220 24.95 -15.18 -6.40
N ASP A 221 24.94 -15.61 -5.14
CA ASP A 221 24.81 -14.70 -4.00
C ASP A 221 26.00 -13.75 -3.86
N ARG A 222 27.22 -14.25 -4.16
CA ARG A 222 28.43 -13.41 -4.20
C ARG A 222 28.35 -12.36 -5.30
N VAL A 223 27.92 -12.74 -6.51
CA VAL A 223 27.76 -11.81 -7.63
C VAL A 223 26.70 -10.76 -7.30
N PHE A 224 25.54 -11.17 -6.77
CA PHE A 224 24.48 -10.25 -6.39
C PHE A 224 24.95 -9.24 -5.32
N GLY A 225 25.65 -9.71 -4.29
CA GLY A 225 26.21 -8.85 -3.23
C GLY A 225 27.18 -7.79 -3.77
N ILE A 226 28.07 -8.16 -4.69
CA ILE A 226 29.01 -7.22 -5.33
C ILE A 226 28.27 -6.20 -6.19
N THR A 227 27.29 -6.63 -6.99
CA THR A 227 26.51 -5.73 -7.87
C THR A 227 25.70 -4.70 -7.07
N LEU A 228 25.07 -5.11 -5.96
CA LEU A 228 24.31 -4.20 -5.10
C LEU A 228 25.21 -3.12 -4.48
N LEU A 229 26.41 -3.51 -4.05
CA LEU A 229 27.38 -2.58 -3.47
C LEU A 229 27.89 -1.57 -4.51
N ALA A 230 28.16 -2.03 -5.74
CA ALA A 230 28.53 -1.15 -6.85
C ALA A 230 27.43 -0.12 -7.17
N VAL A 231 26.15 -0.55 -7.20
CA VAL A 231 25.01 0.35 -7.43
C VAL A 231 24.89 1.40 -6.33
N LEU A 232 25.06 1.01 -5.06
CA LEU A 232 25.04 1.96 -3.95
C LEU A 232 26.17 3.00 -4.04
N LEU A 233 27.38 2.57 -4.41
CA LEU A 233 28.50 3.50 -4.62
C LEU A 233 28.23 4.48 -5.77
N ILE A 234 27.60 4.02 -6.85
CA ILE A 234 27.19 4.89 -7.96
C ILE A 234 26.15 5.91 -7.50
N ILE A 235 25.14 5.51 -6.71
CA ILE A 235 24.14 6.42 -6.16
C ILE A 235 24.81 7.46 -5.26
N ILE A 236 25.68 7.04 -4.34
CA ILE A 236 26.43 7.94 -3.44
C ILE A 236 27.34 8.89 -4.21
N TYR A 237 27.91 8.47 -5.34
CA TYR A 237 28.75 9.32 -6.18
C TYR A 237 27.94 10.35 -6.99
N ILE A 238 26.76 9.98 -7.49
CA ILE A 238 25.91 10.86 -8.30
C ILE A 238 25.13 11.86 -7.44
N PHE A 239 24.64 11.45 -6.28
CA PHE A 239 23.80 12.29 -5.40
C PHE A 239 24.40 13.67 -5.05
N PRO A 240 25.66 13.79 -4.62
CA PRO A 240 26.23 15.09 -4.22
C PRO A 240 26.47 16.03 -5.40
N LYS A 241 26.58 15.53 -6.65
CA LYS A 241 26.76 16.40 -7.82
C LYS A 241 25.50 17.15 -8.24
N ASN A 242 24.31 16.65 -7.91
CA ASN A 242 23.03 17.21 -8.37
C ASN A 242 22.20 17.88 -7.27
N TYR A 243 22.64 17.84 -6.01
CA TYR A 243 22.03 18.68 -4.98
C TYR A 243 22.66 20.07 -5.03
N THR A 244 22.13 20.91 -5.92
CA THR A 244 22.21 22.36 -5.75
C THR A 244 21.69 22.66 -4.35
N ARG A 245 22.62 23.07 -3.47
CA ARG A 245 22.36 23.46 -2.10
C ARG A 245 21.27 24.54 -2.14
N ALA A 246 20.04 24.18 -1.78
CA ALA A 246 19.00 25.17 -1.54
C ALA A 246 19.56 26.14 -0.49
N GLU A 247 19.83 27.37 -0.92
CA GLU A 247 20.28 28.42 -0.03
C GLU A 247 19.25 28.50 1.10
N ARG A 248 19.73 28.34 2.34
CA ARG A 248 18.87 28.55 3.50
C ARG A 248 18.46 30.01 3.46
N PRO A 249 17.16 30.35 3.42
CA PRO A 249 16.74 31.74 3.39
C PRO A 249 17.27 32.41 4.66
N THR A 250 18.21 33.32 4.48
CA THR A 250 18.66 34.26 5.49
C THR A 250 17.55 35.28 5.66
N LYS A 251 16.96 35.33 6.85
CA LYS A 251 15.82 36.16 7.30
C LYS A 251 14.45 35.44 7.16
N PRO A 252 13.61 35.46 8.21
CA PRO A 252 12.24 34.96 8.10
C PRO A 252 11.49 35.79 7.05
N GLU A 253 11.00 35.09 6.03
CA GLU A 253 10.18 35.65 4.95
C GLU A 253 8.94 36.33 5.55
N THR A 254 8.67 37.56 5.15
CA THR A 254 7.46 38.27 5.58
C THR A 254 6.21 37.61 4.96
N ALA A 255 5.03 37.78 5.58
CA ALA A 255 3.79 37.23 5.04
C ALA A 255 3.50 37.73 3.60
N LEU A 256 3.89 38.97 3.31
CA LEU A 256 3.81 39.58 1.98
C LEU A 256 4.70 38.84 0.97
N GLU A 257 6.01 38.76 1.22
CA GLU A 257 6.97 38.08 0.35
C GLU A 257 6.58 36.62 0.11
N LYS A 258 6.13 35.93 1.16
CA LYS A 258 5.64 34.55 1.07
C LYS A 258 4.42 34.43 0.15
N THR A 259 3.49 35.37 0.25
CA THR A 259 2.29 35.38 -0.59
C THR A 259 2.66 35.63 -2.05
N GLU A 260 3.51 36.62 -2.33
CA GLU A 260 3.99 36.93 -3.68
C GLU A 260 4.76 35.76 -4.31
N ARG A 261 5.63 35.09 -3.53
CA ARG A 261 6.32 33.88 -3.99
C ARG A 261 5.34 32.76 -4.33
N LEU A 262 4.36 32.50 -3.47
CA LEU A 262 3.35 31.45 -3.71
C LEU A 262 2.45 31.76 -4.91
N ILE A 263 2.16 33.04 -5.17
CA ILE A 263 1.51 33.52 -6.39
C ILE A 263 2.38 33.20 -7.61
N GLY A 264 3.69 33.50 -7.58
CA GLY A 264 4.63 33.15 -8.65
C GLY A 264 4.73 31.65 -8.92
N GLU A 265 4.65 30.83 -7.86
CA GLU A 265 4.63 29.35 -7.94
C GLU A 265 3.27 28.78 -8.35
N LYS A 266 2.24 29.61 -8.56
CA LYS A 266 0.85 29.21 -8.86
C LYS A 266 0.20 28.30 -7.81
N LYS A 267 0.61 28.41 -6.55
CA LYS A 267 0.04 27.65 -5.42
C LYS A 267 -1.11 28.41 -4.76
N ILE A 268 -2.26 28.43 -5.44
CA ILE A 268 -3.42 29.29 -5.10
C ILE A 268 -3.92 29.10 -3.66
N SER A 269 -4.05 27.86 -3.18
CA SER A 269 -4.53 27.57 -1.83
C SER A 269 -3.58 28.05 -0.74
N GLU A 270 -2.28 27.79 -0.91
CA GLU A 270 -1.23 28.23 0.02
C GLU A 270 -1.09 29.76 0.00
N ALA A 271 -1.13 30.38 -1.18
CA ALA A 271 -1.08 31.82 -1.35
C ALA A 271 -2.25 32.50 -0.61
N ARG A 272 -3.47 31.95 -0.74
CA ARG A 272 -4.65 32.46 -0.03
C ARG A 272 -4.48 32.38 1.48
N GLY A 273 -3.94 31.27 2.00
CA GLY A 273 -3.66 31.10 3.41
C GLY A 273 -2.63 32.10 3.94
N ALA A 274 -1.57 32.38 3.17
CA ALA A 274 -0.56 33.37 3.53
C ALA A 274 -1.11 34.82 3.48
N ALA A 275 -1.91 35.15 2.46
CA ALA A 275 -2.48 36.47 2.28
C ALA A 275 -3.37 36.90 3.46
N VAL A 276 -4.11 35.96 4.07
CA VAL A 276 -4.99 36.24 5.23
C VAL A 276 -4.20 36.72 6.45
N THR A 277 -2.90 36.38 6.55
CA THR A 277 -2.04 36.80 7.67
C THR A 277 -1.41 38.19 7.49
N ILE A 278 -1.72 38.89 6.39
CA ILE A 278 -1.20 40.23 6.14
C ILE A 278 -2.02 41.27 6.92
N ASP A 279 -1.33 42.09 7.71
CA ASP A 279 -1.95 43.11 8.57
C ASP A 279 -2.51 44.30 7.77
N ASP A 280 -1.81 44.72 6.71
CA ASP A 280 -2.27 45.81 5.85
C ASP A 280 -3.47 45.39 5.00
N ILE A 281 -4.62 45.99 5.28
CA ILE A 281 -5.91 45.62 4.69
C ILE A 281 -5.90 45.88 3.18
N ALA A 282 -5.37 47.02 2.73
CA ALA A 282 -5.35 47.38 1.32
C ALA A 282 -4.51 46.40 0.48
N THR A 283 -3.30 46.08 0.96
CA THR A 283 -2.42 45.10 0.30
C THR A 283 -3.02 43.70 0.33
N LYS A 284 -3.60 43.29 1.46
CA LYS A 284 -4.29 42.00 1.58
C LYS A 284 -5.42 41.87 0.56
N ASP A 285 -6.28 42.88 0.45
CA ASP A 285 -7.43 42.85 -0.45
C ASP A 285 -6.99 42.81 -1.92
N ALA A 286 -5.96 43.60 -2.28
CA ALA A 286 -5.36 43.56 -3.62
C ALA A 286 -4.76 42.19 -3.98
N LEU A 287 -4.06 41.55 -3.05
CA LEU A 287 -3.51 40.20 -3.24
C LEU A 287 -4.60 39.14 -3.32
N LEU A 288 -5.63 39.22 -2.48
CA LEU A 288 -6.77 38.29 -2.53
C LEU A 288 -7.55 38.42 -3.84
N LEU A 289 -7.67 39.62 -4.40
CA LEU A 289 -8.26 39.84 -5.73
C LEU A 289 -7.42 39.15 -6.81
N THR A 290 -6.09 39.32 -6.76
CA THR A 290 -5.14 38.67 -7.68
C THR A 290 -5.21 37.14 -7.60
N ILE A 291 -5.21 36.60 -6.38
CA ILE A 291 -5.33 35.15 -6.14
C ILE A 291 -6.68 34.63 -6.64
N SER A 292 -7.76 35.39 -6.47
CA SER A 292 -9.08 35.04 -7.00
C SER A 292 -9.09 35.02 -8.53
N ASP A 293 -8.40 35.95 -9.20
CA ASP A 293 -8.28 35.95 -10.67
C ASP A 293 -7.55 34.71 -11.17
N MET A 294 -6.44 34.34 -10.53
CA MET A 294 -5.73 33.11 -10.86
C MET A 294 -6.58 31.85 -10.65
N ALA A 295 -7.42 31.82 -9.61
CA ALA A 295 -8.33 30.70 -9.36
C ALA A 295 -9.36 30.57 -10.49
N VAL A 296 -9.93 31.69 -10.93
CA VAL A 296 -10.87 31.75 -12.05
C VAL A 296 -10.19 31.26 -13.33
N ASP A 297 -9.00 31.77 -13.67
CA ASP A 297 -8.27 31.37 -14.87
C ASP A 297 -7.91 29.88 -14.87
N SER A 298 -7.54 29.34 -13.72
CA SER A 298 -7.26 27.90 -13.53
C SER A 298 -8.50 27.05 -13.78
N LEU A 299 -9.66 27.45 -13.24
CA LEU A 299 -10.93 26.75 -13.44
C LEU A 299 -11.42 26.81 -14.89
N VAL A 300 -11.29 27.98 -15.52
CA VAL A 300 -11.61 28.17 -16.95
C VAL A 300 -10.74 27.28 -17.82
N SER A 301 -9.45 27.19 -17.53
CA SER A 301 -8.51 26.32 -18.26
C SER A 301 -8.83 24.83 -18.08
N ALA A 302 -9.43 24.46 -16.95
CA ALA A 302 -9.90 23.11 -16.67
C ALA A 302 -11.31 22.81 -17.23
N GLY A 303 -11.95 23.77 -17.91
CA GLY A 303 -13.33 23.63 -18.42
C GLY A 303 -14.42 23.71 -17.34
N ASN A 304 -14.08 24.09 -16.10
CA ASN A 304 -15.03 24.21 -14.99
C ASN A 304 -15.62 25.63 -14.91
N TYR A 305 -16.41 25.99 -15.92
CA TYR A 305 -16.95 27.35 -16.06
C TYR A 305 -17.95 27.74 -14.98
N ASP A 306 -18.81 26.82 -14.52
CA ASP A 306 -19.85 27.15 -13.55
C ASP A 306 -19.24 27.55 -12.20
N GLU A 307 -18.17 26.85 -11.78
CA GLU A 307 -17.43 27.21 -10.57
C GLU A 307 -16.67 28.53 -10.74
N ALA A 308 -16.08 28.77 -11.92
CA ALA A 308 -15.43 30.03 -12.24
C ALA A 308 -16.42 31.22 -12.17
N LEU A 309 -17.62 31.07 -12.75
CA LEU A 309 -18.69 32.07 -12.68
C LEU A 309 -19.14 32.33 -11.25
N ARG A 310 -19.25 31.28 -10.43
CA ARG A 310 -19.59 31.39 -9.00
C ARG A 310 -18.58 32.25 -8.26
N ILE A 311 -17.28 32.02 -8.47
CA ILE A 311 -16.21 32.80 -7.82
C ILE A 311 -16.26 34.27 -8.24
N VAL A 312 -16.47 34.56 -9.53
CA VAL A 312 -16.57 35.96 -10.01
C VAL A 312 -17.81 36.66 -9.45
N ASN A 313 -18.94 35.96 -9.32
CA ASN A 313 -20.16 36.53 -8.75
C ASN A 313 -20.10 36.76 -7.23
N LEU A 314 -19.27 36.01 -6.51
CA LEU A 314 -19.08 36.20 -5.06
C LEU A 314 -18.20 37.40 -4.70
N ARG A 315 -17.58 38.06 -5.69
CA ARG A 315 -16.80 39.27 -5.42
C ARG A 315 -17.74 40.42 -5.08
N SER A 316 -17.60 40.95 -3.87
CA SER A 316 -18.21 42.22 -3.49
C SER A 316 -17.55 43.33 -4.29
N THR A 317 -18.37 44.17 -4.91
CA THR A 317 -17.97 45.25 -5.81
C THR A 317 -18.45 46.56 -5.21
N ASP A 318 -17.66 47.11 -4.30
CA ASP A 318 -17.91 48.46 -3.78
C ASP A 318 -17.36 49.47 -4.79
N GLY A 319 -18.17 49.79 -5.81
CA GLY A 319 -17.84 50.82 -6.80
C GLY A 319 -18.19 50.47 -8.24
N THR A 320 -18.41 51.50 -9.05
CA THR A 320 -18.81 51.38 -10.47
C THR A 320 -17.74 50.73 -11.34
N THR A 321 -16.46 51.01 -11.08
CA THR A 321 -15.32 50.47 -11.85
C THR A 321 -15.15 48.96 -11.65
N LEU A 322 -15.32 48.48 -10.42
CA LEU A 322 -15.22 47.06 -10.09
C LEU A 322 -16.39 46.25 -10.68
N GLU A 323 -17.57 46.84 -10.79
CA GLU A 323 -18.72 46.22 -11.47
C GLU A 323 -18.48 46.02 -12.97
N GLU A 324 -17.89 47.00 -13.65
CA GLU A 324 -17.55 46.87 -15.07
C GLU A 324 -16.50 45.78 -15.31
N GLU A 325 -15.47 45.70 -14.46
CA GLU A 325 -14.46 44.66 -14.53
C GLU A 325 -15.05 43.26 -14.26
N ARG A 326 -15.90 43.14 -13.24
CA ARG A 326 -16.62 41.91 -12.92
C ARG A 326 -17.47 41.45 -14.10
N ARG A 327 -18.24 42.36 -14.70
CA ARG A 327 -19.10 42.08 -15.86
C ARG A 327 -18.28 41.65 -17.07
N SER A 328 -17.16 42.32 -17.34
CA SER A 328 -16.22 41.96 -18.41
C SER A 328 -15.64 40.56 -18.22
N LYS A 329 -15.28 40.19 -16.98
CA LYS A 329 -14.79 38.83 -16.65
C LYS A 329 -15.88 37.77 -16.84
N LEU A 330 -17.10 38.03 -16.39
CA LEU A 330 -18.25 37.13 -16.62
C LEU A 330 -18.48 36.91 -18.12
N ASP A 331 -18.51 37.97 -18.91
CA ASP A 331 -18.71 37.90 -20.35
C ASP A 331 -17.62 37.08 -21.05
N LYS A 332 -16.37 37.21 -20.61
CA LYS A 332 -15.24 36.42 -21.15
C LYS A 332 -15.39 34.94 -20.84
N ILE A 333 -15.78 34.58 -19.61
CA ILE A 333 -16.00 33.18 -19.20
C ILE A 333 -17.16 32.57 -20.00
N ILE A 334 -18.28 33.28 -20.10
CA ILE A 334 -19.46 32.82 -20.86
C ILE A 334 -19.12 32.66 -22.34
N THR A 335 -18.37 33.59 -22.92
CA THR A 335 -17.92 33.50 -24.31
C THR A 335 -17.11 32.23 -24.57
N LEU A 336 -16.18 31.88 -23.66
CA LEU A 336 -15.39 30.65 -23.77
C LEU A 336 -16.27 29.41 -23.65
N GLN A 337 -17.15 29.36 -22.65
CA GLN A 337 -18.07 28.24 -22.45
C GLN A 337 -18.99 28.02 -23.66
N VAL A 338 -19.57 29.10 -24.19
CA VAL A 338 -20.43 29.04 -25.38
C VAL A 338 -19.64 28.59 -26.61
N THR A 339 -18.39 29.02 -26.75
CA THR A 339 -17.53 28.59 -27.86
C THR A 339 -17.25 27.09 -27.78
N GLU A 340 -16.91 26.56 -26.60
CA GLU A 340 -16.71 25.12 -26.42
C GLU A 340 -18.00 24.32 -26.70
N LEU A 341 -19.16 24.81 -26.27
CA LEU A 341 -20.46 24.17 -26.56
C LEU A 341 -20.78 24.16 -28.07
N ILE A 342 -20.40 25.21 -28.80
CA ILE A 342 -20.53 25.26 -30.26
C ILE A 342 -19.64 24.20 -30.92
N GLU A 343 -18.40 24.04 -30.46
CA GLU A 343 -17.47 23.02 -30.98
C GLU A 343 -18.01 21.60 -30.74
N LYS A 344 -18.65 21.36 -29.59
CA LYS A 344 -19.37 20.11 -29.27
C LYS A 344 -20.70 19.94 -30.00
N LYS A 345 -21.13 20.92 -30.79
CA LYS A 345 -22.42 20.97 -31.50
C LYS A 345 -23.64 20.97 -30.56
N GLU A 346 -23.48 21.41 -29.32
CA GLU A 346 -24.53 21.50 -28.30
C GLU A 346 -25.26 22.86 -28.36
N TYR A 347 -25.87 23.16 -29.51
CA TYR A 347 -26.41 24.50 -29.79
C TYR A 347 -27.51 24.99 -28.84
N LYS A 348 -28.30 24.08 -28.27
CA LYS A 348 -29.36 24.45 -27.31
C LYS A 348 -28.74 24.98 -26.01
N ALA A 349 -27.81 24.22 -25.42
CA ALA A 349 -27.09 24.62 -24.22
C ALA A 349 -26.28 25.90 -24.46
N ALA A 350 -25.66 26.05 -25.64
CA ALA A 350 -24.94 27.26 -26.01
C ALA A 350 -25.84 28.52 -25.97
N ARG A 351 -27.11 28.42 -26.41
CA ARG A 351 -28.06 29.54 -26.35
C ARG A 351 -28.43 29.90 -24.92
N GLU A 352 -28.79 28.89 -24.12
CA GLU A 352 -29.13 29.07 -22.71
C GLU A 352 -27.98 29.75 -21.96
N LYS A 353 -26.72 29.33 -22.21
CA LYS A 353 -25.54 29.98 -21.60
C LYS A 353 -25.29 31.40 -22.11
N ALA A 354 -25.55 31.68 -23.39
CA ALA A 354 -25.36 33.01 -23.96
C ALA A 354 -26.34 34.07 -23.38
N GLU A 355 -27.49 33.66 -22.84
CA GLU A 355 -28.45 34.58 -22.20
C GLU A 355 -27.94 35.17 -20.88
N TYR A 356 -26.97 34.51 -20.22
CA TYR A 356 -26.36 35.02 -18.99
C TYR A 356 -25.29 36.11 -19.24
N ALA A 357 -24.87 36.33 -20.49
CA ALA A 357 -23.90 37.36 -20.82
C ALA A 357 -24.53 38.77 -20.82
N SER A 358 -23.70 39.81 -20.83
CA SER A 358 -24.18 41.16 -21.09
C SER A 358 -24.93 41.23 -22.42
N THR A 359 -25.88 42.16 -22.52
CA THR A 359 -26.77 42.28 -23.68
C THR A 359 -26.02 42.27 -25.02
N LEU A 360 -24.95 43.06 -25.13
CA LEU A 360 -24.14 43.15 -26.34
C LEU A 360 -23.41 41.82 -26.65
N VAL A 361 -22.80 41.19 -25.65
CA VAL A 361 -22.09 39.92 -25.81
C VAL A 361 -23.06 38.79 -26.12
N SER A 362 -24.23 38.76 -25.48
CA SER A 362 -25.30 37.81 -25.72
C SER A 362 -25.76 37.84 -27.19
N TYR A 363 -26.04 39.02 -27.75
CA TYR A 363 -26.41 39.16 -29.17
C TYR A 363 -25.31 38.62 -30.09
N ASN A 364 -24.06 38.98 -29.85
CA ASN A 364 -22.92 38.50 -30.65
C ASN A 364 -22.76 36.98 -30.58
N LEU A 365 -22.95 36.39 -29.39
CA LEU A 365 -22.89 34.94 -29.21
C LEU A 365 -24.05 34.23 -29.92
N MET A 366 -25.26 34.77 -29.84
CA MET A 366 -26.43 34.21 -30.53
C MET A 366 -26.25 34.16 -32.05
N ASP A 367 -25.64 35.18 -32.65
CA ASP A 367 -25.37 35.19 -34.09
C ASP A 367 -24.28 34.20 -34.48
N LYS A 368 -23.23 34.05 -33.67
CA LYS A 368 -22.22 32.99 -33.85
C LYS A 368 -22.85 31.60 -33.79
N ILE A 369 -23.73 31.35 -32.81
CA ILE A 369 -24.44 30.06 -32.68
C ILE A 369 -25.30 29.78 -33.92
N LYS A 370 -26.06 30.77 -34.41
CA LYS A 370 -26.89 30.62 -35.63
C LYS A 370 -26.04 30.32 -36.87
N LEU A 371 -24.90 30.99 -37.02
CA LEU A 371 -23.99 30.78 -38.14
C LEU A 371 -23.39 29.36 -38.08
N ALA A 372 -22.87 28.94 -36.92
CA ALA A 372 -22.30 27.61 -36.74
C ALA A 372 -23.33 26.49 -36.99
N GLN A 373 -24.59 26.70 -36.58
CA GLN A 373 -25.67 25.75 -36.85
C GLN A 373 -26.01 25.64 -38.34
N LYS A 374 -25.91 26.74 -39.10
CA LYS A 374 -26.13 26.72 -40.56
C LYS A 374 -25.01 26.00 -41.31
N LEU A 375 -23.76 26.14 -40.87
CA LEU A 375 -22.60 25.51 -41.52
C LEU A 375 -22.52 23.99 -41.31
N ASN A 376 -23.16 23.46 -40.27
CA ASN A 376 -23.19 22.03 -39.96
C ASN A 376 -24.46 21.30 -40.45
N LYS A 377 -25.37 21.99 -41.14
CA LYS A 377 -26.51 21.40 -41.84
C LYS A 377 -26.14 21.17 -43.30
#